data_AF-A0AA48M0M2-F1
#
_entry.id   AF-A0AA48M0M2-F1
#
_cell.length_a   1.000
_cell.length_b   1.000
_cell.length_c   1.000
_cell.angle_alpha   90.00
_cell.angle_beta   90.00
_cell.angle_gamma   90.00
#
_symmetry.space_group_name_H-M   'P 1'
#
loop_
_entity.id
_entity.type
_entity.pdbx_description
1 polymer ?
#
loop_
_entity_poly.entity_id
_entity_poly.type
_entity_poly.pdbx_seq_one_letter_code
_entity_poly.pdbx_strand_id
1 'polypeptide(L)' 'MRYLGLGALMLALSACNGAQSAKDAATREYAVGSYEQSLEAYQLCAERNRNEPEKCSALSRVIEADKKRYEKVSGGS' A
#
# COMPACT_ATOMS: atom_id res chain seq x y z
N MET A 1 1.66 42.11 -24.92
CA MET A 1 2.12 40.70 -24.79
C MET A 1 2.91 40.50 -23.49
N ARG A 2 2.28 40.61 -22.32
CA ARG A 2 2.97 40.54 -21.00
C ARG A 2 2.32 39.57 -20.01
N TYR A 3 1.29 38.83 -20.43
CA TYR A 3 0.47 37.95 -19.58
C TYR A 3 0.67 36.45 -19.86
N LEU A 4 1.48 36.07 -20.85
CA LEU A 4 1.70 34.67 -21.22
C LEU A 4 2.60 33.90 -20.23
N GLY A 5 3.32 34.58 -19.34
CA GLY A 5 4.20 33.94 -18.36
C GLY A 5 3.51 33.40 -17.10
N LEU A 6 2.32 33.90 -16.74
CA LEU A 6 1.63 33.50 -15.50
C LEU A 6 0.78 32.23 -15.64
N GLY A 7 0.35 31.87 -16.87
CA GLY A 7 -0.49 30.69 -17.09
C GLY A 7 0.25 29.36 -16.93
N ALA A 8 1.53 29.31 -17.33
CA ALA A 8 2.34 28.10 -17.25
C ALA A 8 2.71 27.71 -15.80
N LEU A 9 2.84 28.69 -14.91
CA LEU A 9 3.17 28.43 -13.50
C LEU A 9 2.00 27.79 -12.74
N MET A 10 0.75 28.20 -13.03
CA MET A 10 -0.43 27.63 -12.38
C MET A 10 -0.71 26.18 -12.82
N LEU A 11 -0.43 25.83 -14.09
CA LEU A 11 -0.56 24.46 -14.59
C LEU A 11 0.45 23.49 -13.95
N ALA A 12 1.65 23.96 -13.62
CA ALA A 12 2.68 23.14 -12.98
C ALA A 12 2.34 22.76 -11.53
N LEU A 13 1.72 23.68 -10.76
CA LEU A 13 1.31 23.37 -9.37
C LEU A 13 0.14 22.39 -9.31
N SER A 14 -0.81 22.47 -10.25
CA SER A 14 -1.95 21.53 -10.29
C SER A 14 -1.51 20.10 -10.64
N ALA A 15 -0.50 19.94 -11.50
CA ALA A 15 0.02 18.63 -11.87
C ALA A 15 0.74 17.91 -10.71
N CYS A 16 1.47 18.64 -9.86
CA CYS A 16 2.15 18.07 -8.69
C CYS A 16 1.17 17.54 -7.62
N ASN A 17 0.09 18.28 -7.34
CA ASN A 17 -0.91 17.84 -6.37
C ASN A 17 -1.68 16.59 -6.83
N GLY A 18 -1.98 16.48 -8.13
CA GLY A 18 -2.64 15.30 -8.69
C GLY A 18 -1.75 14.04 -8.64
N ALA A 19 -0.46 14.19 -8.96
CA ALA A 19 0.49 13.07 -8.94
C ALA A 19 0.74 12.53 -7.53
N GLN A 20 0.81 13.39 -6.52
CA GLN A 20 1.00 12.98 -5.14
C GLN A 20 -0.25 12.27 -4.59
N SER A 21 -1.44 12.80 -4.87
CA SER A 21 -2.71 12.15 -4.47
C SER A 21 -2.89 10.76 -5.10
N ALA A 22 -2.56 10.61 -6.40
CA ALA A 22 -2.62 9.32 -7.08
C ALA A 22 -1.62 8.31 -6.49
N LYS A 23 -0.42 8.77 -6.14
CA LYS A 23 0.60 7.94 -5.48
C LYS A 23 0.15 7.47 -4.09
N ASP A 24 -0.48 8.34 -3.31
CA ASP A 24 -0.97 8.01 -1.97
C ASP A 24 -2.12 7.00 -2.04
N ALA A 25 -3.03 7.17 -2.99
CA ALA A 25 -4.11 6.23 -3.26
C ALA A 25 -3.57 4.85 -3.66
N ALA A 26 -2.65 4.78 -4.63
CA ALA A 26 -2.03 3.53 -5.06
C ALA A 26 -1.23 2.86 -3.93
N THR A 27 -0.55 3.64 -3.10
CA THR A 27 0.20 3.12 -1.93
C THR A 27 -0.74 2.51 -0.90
N ARG A 28 -1.89 3.14 -0.65
CA ARG A 28 -2.92 2.61 0.25
C ARG A 28 -3.54 1.33 -0.30
N GLU A 29 -3.96 1.33 -1.56
CA GLU A 29 -4.55 0.16 -2.21
C GLU A 29 -3.58 -1.04 -2.18
N TYR A 30 -2.31 -0.80 -2.52
CA TYR A 30 -1.27 -1.82 -2.42
C TYR A 30 -1.13 -2.38 -1.00
N ALA A 31 -1.10 -1.52 0.01
CA ALA A 31 -0.91 -1.95 1.40
C ALA A 31 -2.12 -2.74 1.94
N VAL A 32 -3.35 -2.39 1.52
CA VAL A 32 -4.56 -3.16 1.86
C VAL A 32 -4.48 -4.53 1.16
N GLY A 33 -4.31 -4.54 -0.15
CA GLY A 33 -4.31 -5.76 -0.94
C GLY A 33 -3.19 -6.74 -0.55
N SER A 34 -1.99 -6.24 -0.23
CA SER A 34 -0.88 -7.11 0.19
C SER A 34 -1.14 -7.74 1.56
N TYR A 35 -1.76 -7.02 2.48
CA TYR A 35 -2.13 -7.55 3.79
C TYR A 35 -3.23 -8.60 3.70
N GLU A 36 -4.27 -8.37 2.90
CA GLU A 36 -5.35 -9.35 2.69
C GLU A 36 -4.83 -10.63 2.03
N GLN A 37 -4.01 -10.51 0.98
CA GLN A 37 -3.44 -11.66 0.28
C GLN A 37 -2.50 -12.50 1.16
N SER A 38 -1.65 -11.85 1.96
CA SER A 38 -0.75 -12.57 2.86
C SER A 38 -1.52 -13.28 3.98
N LEU A 39 -2.60 -12.67 4.48
CA LEU A 39 -3.49 -13.28 5.46
C LEU A 39 -4.16 -14.54 4.90
N GLU A 40 -4.73 -14.45 3.70
CA GLU A 40 -5.35 -15.60 3.02
C GLU A 40 -4.34 -16.73 2.79
N ALA A 41 -3.14 -16.40 2.29
CA ALA A 41 -2.08 -17.39 2.06
C ALA A 41 -1.69 -18.14 3.34
N TYR A 42 -1.61 -17.44 4.48
CA TYR A 42 -1.32 -18.07 5.76
C TYR A 42 -2.47 -18.94 6.26
N GLN A 43 -3.71 -18.49 6.11
CA GLN A 43 -4.89 -19.30 6.48
C GLN A 43 -4.89 -20.61 5.68
N LEU A 44 -4.70 -20.54 4.37
CA LEU A 44 -4.57 -21.72 3.51
C LEU A 44 -3.39 -22.61 3.91
N CYS A 45 -2.26 -22.03 4.27
CA CYS A 45 -1.11 -22.79 4.76
C CYS A 45 -1.42 -23.50 6.08
N ALA A 46 -2.03 -22.81 7.04
CA ALA A 46 -2.38 -23.34 8.35
C ALA A 46 -3.44 -24.44 8.24
N GLU A 47 -4.40 -24.30 7.34
CA GLU A 47 -5.39 -25.33 7.04
C GLU A 47 -4.78 -26.60 6.46
N ARG A 48 -3.78 -26.47 5.58
CA ARG A 48 -3.09 -27.61 4.96
C ARG A 48 -2.05 -28.26 5.88
N ASN A 49 -1.43 -27.49 6.76
CA ASN A 49 -0.33 -27.92 7.63
C ASN A 49 -0.73 -27.82 9.12
N ARG A 50 -1.94 -28.27 9.48
CA ARG A 50 -2.47 -28.13 10.86
C ARG A 50 -1.56 -28.68 11.96
N ASN A 51 -0.79 -29.73 11.65
CA ASN A 51 0.13 -30.39 12.58
C ASN A 51 1.57 -29.91 12.45
N GLU A 52 1.86 -29.06 11.47
CA GLU A 52 3.21 -28.59 11.11
C GLU A 52 3.22 -27.06 10.89
N PRO A 53 2.86 -26.26 11.91
CA PRO A 53 2.73 -24.80 11.79
C PRO A 53 4.05 -24.11 11.40
N GLU A 54 5.20 -24.72 11.65
CA GLU A 54 6.52 -24.24 11.25
C GLU A 54 6.67 -24.10 9.73
N LYS A 55 5.94 -24.90 8.95
CA LYS A 55 5.89 -24.78 7.48
C LYS A 55 5.29 -23.45 7.03
N CYS A 56 4.48 -22.80 7.87
CA CYS A 56 3.86 -21.50 7.59
C CYS A 56 4.64 -20.31 8.18
N SER A 57 5.81 -20.54 8.80
CA SER A 57 6.59 -19.49 9.47
C SER A 57 7.12 -18.40 8.54
N ALA A 58 7.35 -18.70 7.26
CA ALA A 58 7.69 -17.68 6.27
C ALA A 58 6.51 -16.72 6.03
N LEU A 59 5.30 -17.28 5.90
CA LEU A 59 4.08 -16.49 5.67
C LEU A 59 3.71 -15.63 6.88
N SER A 60 3.94 -16.09 8.11
CA SER A 60 3.70 -15.26 9.30
C SER A 60 4.58 -14.00 9.32
N ARG A 61 5.83 -14.10 8.85
CA ARG A 61 6.73 -12.93 8.74
C ARG A 61 6.29 -11.96 7.64
N VAL A 62 5.75 -12.50 6.54
CA VAL A 62 5.20 -11.68 5.44
C VAL A 62 3.97 -10.91 5.92
N ILE A 63 3.02 -11.59 6.58
CA ILE A 63 1.84 -10.93 7.16
C ILE A 63 2.26 -9.81 8.12
N GLU A 64 3.23 -10.06 8.99
CA GLU A 64 3.68 -9.03 9.94
C GLU A 64 4.27 -7.81 9.23
N ALA A 65 4.99 -8.01 8.12
CA ALA A 65 5.51 -6.92 7.30
C ALA A 65 4.39 -6.15 6.59
N ASP A 66 3.41 -6.85 6.03
CA ASP A 66 2.27 -6.24 5.35
C ASP A 66 1.32 -5.55 6.33
N LYS A 67 1.12 -6.11 7.51
CA LYS A 67 0.37 -5.49 8.62
C LYS A 67 0.97 -4.15 9.01
N LYS A 68 2.29 -4.08 9.22
CA LYS A 68 2.99 -2.82 9.52
C LYS A 68 2.81 -1.79 8.42
N ARG A 69 2.82 -2.23 7.16
CA ARG A 69 2.60 -1.36 6.00
C ARG A 69 1.16 -0.83 5.99
N TYR A 70 0.18 -1.70 6.21
CA TYR A 70 -1.23 -1.37 6.33
C TYR A 70 -1.49 -0.38 7.47
N GLU A 71 -0.96 -0.65 8.66
CA GLU A 71 -1.07 0.23 9.83
C GLU A 71 -0.47 1.60 9.57
N LYS A 72 0.69 1.66 8.89
CA LYS A 72 1.34 2.93 8.54
C LYS A 72 0.49 3.80 7.62
N VAL A 73 -0.22 3.21 6.66
CA VAL A 73 -1.08 3.96 5.71
C VAL A 73 -2.48 4.24 6.26
N SER A 74 -2.89 3.50 7.30
CA SER A 74 -4.22 3.62 7.94
C SER A 74 -4.20 4.54 9.17
N GLY A 75 -3.07 4.62 9.89
CA GLY A 75 -2.88 5.46 11.08
C GLY A 75 -2.40 6.88 10.80
N GLY A 76 -2.15 7.24 9.53
CA GLY A 76 -1.86 8.62 9.12
C GLY A 76 -3.15 9.42 8.94
N SER A 77 -3.73 9.89 10.04
CA SER A 77 -4.71 10.99 10.07
C SER A 77 -4.07 12.24 10.62
#